data_AF-A0A6U8E449-F1
#
_entry.id   AF-A0A6U8E449-F1
#
_cell.length_a   1.000
_cell.length_b   1.000
_cell.length_c   1.000
_cell.angle_alpha   90.00
_cell.angle_beta   90.00
_cell.angle_gamma   90.00
#
_symmetry.space_group_name_H-M   'P 1'
#
loop_
_entity.id
_entity.type
_entity.pdbx_description
1 polymer ?
#
loop_
_entity_poly.entity_id
_entity_poly.type
_entity_poly.pdbx_seq_one_letter_code
_entity_poly.pdbx_strand_id
1 'polypeptide(L)'
;GSNLSSNAKQIIVTGGAGFIGSHTVVELVEAGYKAIVVDSLINSSEEAIHRVKNITGKPDMIDFFKVDLCDLDALDKVFANCGPCHAVIHFAGLKAVGESVAKPMSYYENNLTSTFNLLQCMKKYDCRQLVFSSSATVYGSAPIPYTEDSEVGRGITSPYGRTKYMIEEMLRDLHKADEHDNKWSLTILRYFNPVAAHPSGRIGEDPQGIPNNLMPFLSQVAVGSRDKLTIFGGPGAEPFKTPDGTCQRDFIHVVDLAKGHVAALKHADTAGSGKLHTYNLGSGKPVSVMELVHAMQKASGKPLKYEIGPRRAGDLPAFWANPDKAAKELNWKTERTVDEMCADTWAWQSQNPKGYRA
;
A
#
# COMPACT_ATOMS: atom_id res chain seq x y z
N GLY A 1 -21.18 27.26 -10.82
CA GLY A 1 -20.31 26.73 -9.75
C GLY A 1 -21.17 26.33 -8.57
N SER A 2 -20.68 25.39 -7.77
CA SER A 2 -21.14 25.00 -6.41
C SER A 2 -22.46 24.22 -6.23
N ASN A 3 -22.66 23.09 -6.90
CA ASN A 3 -23.71 22.12 -6.47
C ASN A 3 -23.35 20.63 -6.62
N LEU A 4 -22.10 20.28 -6.98
CA LEU A 4 -21.66 18.88 -7.06
C LEU A 4 -21.07 18.36 -5.74
N SER A 5 -20.76 19.22 -4.77
CA SER A 5 -20.07 18.81 -3.53
C SER A 5 -20.98 18.26 -2.44
N SER A 6 -22.31 18.47 -2.49
CA SER A 6 -23.20 18.10 -1.37
C SER A 6 -23.60 16.62 -1.34
N ASN A 7 -23.37 15.84 -2.41
CA ASN A 7 -23.83 14.45 -2.53
C ASN A 7 -22.70 13.42 -2.72
N ALA A 8 -21.44 13.84 -2.69
CA ALA A 8 -20.32 12.91 -2.84
C ALA A 8 -20.18 12.02 -1.60
N LYS A 9 -20.12 10.69 -1.79
CA LYS A 9 -19.84 9.73 -0.72
C LYS A 9 -18.47 10.05 -0.11
N GLN A 10 -18.42 10.13 1.22
CA GLN A 10 -17.21 10.47 1.96
C GLN A 10 -16.45 9.21 2.36
N ILE A 11 -15.15 9.20 2.06
CA ILE A 11 -14.24 8.08 2.35
C ILE A 11 -13.14 8.58 3.26
N ILE A 12 -13.05 8.04 4.48
CA ILE A 12 -11.90 8.30 5.35
C ILE A 12 -10.73 7.46 4.86
N VAL A 13 -9.60 8.11 4.58
CA VAL A 13 -8.38 7.48 4.10
C VAL A 13 -7.28 7.68 5.15
N THR A 14 -7.16 6.71 6.04
CA THR A 14 -6.10 6.75 7.06
C THR A 14 -4.76 6.40 6.42
N GLY A 15 -3.67 7.09 6.78
CA GLY A 15 -2.39 6.95 6.10
C GLY A 15 -2.40 7.52 4.68
N GLY A 16 -3.36 8.40 4.37
CA GLY A 16 -3.60 8.92 3.02
C GLY A 16 -2.53 9.89 2.50
N ALA A 17 -1.62 10.38 3.35
CA ALA A 17 -0.45 11.14 2.90
C ALA A 17 0.73 10.24 2.53
N GLY A 18 0.66 8.95 2.87
CA GLY A 18 1.68 7.96 2.52
C GLY A 18 1.73 7.62 1.03
N PHE A 19 2.66 6.74 0.66
CA PHE A 19 2.91 6.34 -0.73
C PHE A 19 1.65 5.82 -1.44
N ILE A 20 1.06 4.71 -0.97
CA ILE A 20 -0.14 4.11 -1.60
C ILE A 20 -1.39 4.97 -1.34
N GLY A 21 -1.46 5.57 -0.15
CA GLY A 21 -2.57 6.42 0.27
C GLY A 21 -2.78 7.61 -0.66
N SER A 22 -1.72 8.37 -0.97
CA SER A 22 -1.81 9.56 -1.82
C SER A 22 -2.29 9.25 -3.24
N HIS A 23 -1.82 8.15 -3.83
CA HIS A 23 -2.28 7.69 -5.14
C HIS A 23 -3.74 7.24 -5.08
N THR A 24 -4.14 6.54 -4.02
CA THR A 24 -5.55 6.15 -3.81
C THR A 24 -6.46 7.37 -3.66
N VAL A 25 -6.02 8.44 -2.99
CA VAL A 25 -6.80 9.68 -2.88
C VAL A 25 -7.01 10.32 -4.25
N VAL A 26 -6.00 10.34 -5.14
CA VAL A 26 -6.17 10.80 -6.53
C VAL A 26 -7.28 10.00 -7.22
N GLU A 27 -7.19 8.67 -7.21
CA GLU A 27 -8.15 7.80 -7.91
C GLU A 27 -9.57 7.87 -7.30
N LEU A 28 -9.70 8.06 -5.98
CA LEU A 28 -10.98 8.27 -5.32
C LEU A 28 -11.66 9.56 -5.78
N VAL A 29 -10.91 10.66 -5.82
CA VAL A 29 -11.42 11.98 -6.24
C VAL A 29 -11.77 11.99 -7.74
N GLU A 30 -10.99 11.30 -8.56
CA GLU A 30 -11.34 11.09 -9.98
C GLU A 30 -12.57 10.20 -10.16
N ALA A 31 -12.81 9.27 -9.23
CA ALA A 31 -14.04 8.47 -9.19
C ALA A 31 -15.25 9.20 -8.55
N GLY A 32 -15.09 10.46 -8.13
CA GLY A 32 -16.17 11.29 -7.59
C GLY A 32 -16.43 11.15 -6.08
N TYR A 33 -15.54 10.49 -5.35
CA TYR A 33 -15.60 10.40 -3.89
C TYR A 33 -14.92 11.60 -3.22
N LYS A 34 -15.46 12.02 -2.06
CA LYS A 34 -14.77 12.98 -1.18
C LYS A 34 -13.84 12.23 -0.25
N ALA A 35 -12.55 12.59 -0.24
CA ALA A 35 -11.55 11.96 0.59
C ALA A 35 -11.30 12.77 1.88
N ILE A 36 -11.41 12.10 3.02
CA ILE A 36 -11.04 12.65 4.33
C ILE A 36 -9.74 11.99 4.76
N VAL A 37 -8.61 12.65 4.54
CA VAL A 37 -7.29 12.09 4.83
C VAL A 37 -6.95 12.25 6.30
N VAL A 38 -6.53 11.18 6.95
CA VAL A 38 -6.09 11.16 8.36
C VAL A 38 -4.70 10.56 8.45
N ASP A 39 -3.70 11.34 8.85
CA ASP A 39 -2.30 10.88 8.86
C ASP A 39 -1.50 11.59 9.96
N SER A 40 -0.62 10.89 10.67
CA SER A 40 0.26 11.49 11.67
C SER A 40 1.49 12.18 11.07
N LEU A 41 1.78 11.88 9.79
CA LEU A 41 2.98 12.28 9.05
C LEU A 41 4.28 11.63 9.54
N ILE A 42 4.19 10.53 10.31
CA ILE A 42 5.38 9.83 10.84
C ILE A 42 6.33 9.34 9.73
N ASN A 43 5.80 8.98 8.55
CA ASN A 43 6.58 8.53 7.39
C ASN A 43 6.03 9.08 6.06
N SER A 44 5.51 10.30 6.09
CA SER A 44 4.93 10.99 4.93
C SER A 44 5.15 12.50 5.06
N SER A 45 4.61 13.27 4.12
CA SER A 45 4.69 14.74 4.12
C SER A 45 3.33 15.32 3.77
N GLU A 46 2.95 16.40 4.45
CA GLU A 46 1.73 17.16 4.14
C GLU A 46 1.73 17.70 2.71
N GLU A 47 2.91 17.98 2.16
CA GLU A 47 3.08 18.40 0.77
C GLU A 47 2.55 17.36 -0.24
N ALA A 48 2.55 16.07 0.10
CA ALA A 48 1.92 15.07 -0.76
C ALA A 48 0.43 15.37 -0.96
N ILE A 49 -0.27 15.85 0.07
CA ILE A 49 -1.69 16.21 -0.01
C ILE A 49 -1.90 17.47 -0.84
N HIS A 50 -1.03 18.48 -0.71
CA HIS A 50 -1.08 19.66 -1.59
C HIS A 50 -0.94 19.27 -3.06
N ARG A 51 -0.03 18.34 -3.36
CA ARG A 51 0.17 17.88 -4.73
C ARG A 51 -0.98 17.01 -5.24
N VAL A 52 -1.59 16.19 -4.39
CA VAL A 52 -2.82 15.47 -4.73
C VAL A 52 -3.97 16.43 -5.05
N LYS A 53 -4.14 17.51 -4.28
CA LYS A 53 -5.12 18.58 -4.59
C LYS A 53 -4.87 19.22 -5.95
N ASN A 54 -3.60 19.49 -6.27
CA ASN A 54 -3.20 20.06 -7.56
C ASN A 54 -3.40 19.08 -8.73
N ILE A 55 -3.07 17.80 -8.55
CA ILE A 55 -3.24 16.76 -9.58
C ILE A 55 -4.71 16.59 -9.95
N THR A 56 -5.59 16.55 -8.94
CA THR A 56 -7.03 16.34 -9.14
C THR A 56 -7.77 17.60 -9.59
N GLY A 57 -7.20 18.79 -9.35
CA GLY A 57 -7.86 20.07 -9.60
C GLY A 57 -9.13 20.29 -8.77
N LYS A 58 -9.34 19.49 -7.71
CA LYS A 58 -10.55 19.45 -6.88
C LYS A 58 -10.20 19.54 -5.39
N PRO A 59 -9.59 20.64 -4.92
CA PRO A 59 -9.14 20.77 -3.54
C PRO A 59 -10.25 20.61 -2.50
N ASP A 60 -11.49 21.01 -2.83
CA ASP A 60 -12.67 20.91 -1.95
C ASP A 60 -13.15 19.46 -1.73
N MET A 61 -12.66 18.52 -2.55
CA MET A 61 -12.94 17.08 -2.40
C MET A 61 -11.96 16.39 -1.45
N ILE A 62 -11.00 17.11 -0.87
CA ILE A 62 -9.91 16.55 -0.06
C ILE A 62 -9.74 17.36 1.23
N ASP A 63 -10.18 16.77 2.34
CA ASP A 63 -9.89 17.27 3.68
C ASP A 63 -8.68 16.54 4.27
N PHE A 64 -7.94 17.22 5.16
CA PHE A 64 -6.77 16.64 5.82
C PHE A 64 -6.80 16.89 7.34
N PHE A 65 -6.60 15.83 8.10
CA PHE A 65 -6.48 15.84 9.55
C PHE A 65 -5.15 15.22 9.95
N LYS A 66 -4.28 16.04 10.56
CA LYS A 66 -3.02 15.56 11.13
C LYS A 66 -3.27 14.91 12.49
N VAL A 67 -3.51 13.60 12.50
CA VAL A 67 -3.91 12.85 13.70
C VAL A 67 -3.19 11.50 13.72
N ASP A 68 -2.67 11.14 14.89
CA ASP A 68 -2.23 9.78 15.18
C ASP A 68 -3.46 8.93 15.56
N LEU A 69 -3.65 7.81 14.87
CA LEU A 69 -4.76 6.90 15.13
C LEU A 69 -4.65 6.19 16.50
N CYS A 70 -3.47 6.17 17.11
CA CYS A 70 -3.31 5.66 18.48
C CYS A 70 -3.91 6.62 19.53
N ASP A 71 -4.13 7.88 19.18
CA ASP A 71 -4.90 8.83 19.99
C ASP A 71 -6.40 8.68 19.66
N LEU A 72 -7.10 7.89 20.48
CA LEU A 72 -8.52 7.60 20.30
C LEU A 72 -9.38 8.88 20.35
N ASP A 73 -9.07 9.83 21.24
CA ASP A 73 -9.85 11.05 21.40
C ASP A 73 -9.68 11.98 20.20
N ALA A 74 -8.48 12.07 19.65
CA ALA A 74 -8.23 12.81 18.42
C ALA A 74 -8.92 12.16 17.22
N LEU A 75 -8.86 10.83 17.10
CA LEU A 75 -9.55 10.10 16.03
C LEU A 75 -11.08 10.24 16.13
N ASP A 76 -11.63 10.16 17.34
CA ASP A 76 -13.06 10.35 17.60
C ASP A 76 -13.55 11.72 17.11
N LYS A 77 -12.77 12.77 17.37
CA LYS A 77 -13.06 14.14 16.88
C LYS A 77 -13.05 14.23 15.36
N VAL A 78 -12.24 13.44 14.65
CA VAL A 78 -12.29 13.41 13.17
C VAL A 78 -13.63 12.88 12.71
N PHE A 79 -14.07 11.73 13.23
CA PHE A 79 -15.36 11.14 12.87
C PHE A 79 -16.55 12.04 13.25
N ALA A 80 -16.48 12.73 14.39
CA ALA A 80 -17.50 13.69 14.80
C ALA A 80 -17.65 14.87 13.84
N ASN A 81 -16.55 15.29 13.19
CA ASN A 81 -16.51 16.49 12.34
C ASN A 81 -16.68 16.22 10.84
N CYS A 82 -16.45 14.98 10.37
CA CYS A 82 -16.44 14.70 8.95
C CYS A 82 -17.83 14.46 8.33
N GLY A 83 -18.89 14.32 9.13
CA GLY A 83 -20.23 13.94 8.65
C GLY A 83 -20.36 12.44 8.35
N PRO A 84 -21.46 11.99 7.70
CA PRO A 84 -21.70 10.58 7.41
C PRO A 84 -20.57 9.95 6.58
N CYS A 85 -19.82 9.05 7.20
CA CYS A 85 -18.73 8.33 6.54
C CYS A 85 -19.29 7.12 5.80
N HIS A 86 -19.14 7.09 4.47
CA HIS A 86 -19.59 5.97 3.63
C HIS A 86 -18.71 4.74 3.84
N ALA A 87 -17.38 4.92 3.82
CA ALA A 87 -16.43 3.84 4.05
C ALA A 87 -15.08 4.36 4.56
N VAL A 88 -14.27 3.45 5.08
CA VAL A 88 -12.88 3.70 5.46
C VAL A 88 -11.94 2.89 4.57
N ILE A 89 -10.83 3.48 4.14
CA ILE A 89 -9.66 2.77 3.61
C ILE A 89 -8.50 2.91 4.60
N HIS A 90 -8.02 1.79 5.13
CA HIS A 90 -7.06 1.77 6.23
C HIS A 90 -5.63 1.44 5.79
N PHE A 91 -4.85 2.46 5.40
CA PHE A 91 -3.41 2.32 5.09
C PHE A 91 -2.50 2.55 6.29
N ALA A 92 -2.95 3.32 7.30
CA ALA A 92 -2.11 3.72 8.43
C ALA A 92 -1.50 2.50 9.15
N GLY A 93 -0.18 2.49 9.26
CA GLY A 93 0.58 1.41 9.87
C GLY A 93 2.07 1.49 9.52
N LEU A 94 2.93 1.06 10.44
CA LEU A 94 4.34 0.87 10.17
C LEU A 94 4.52 -0.35 9.25
N LYS A 95 5.40 -0.21 8.24
CA LYS A 95 5.50 -1.17 7.12
C LYS A 95 6.87 -1.80 6.85
N ALA A 96 7.95 -1.28 7.45
CA ALA A 96 9.29 -1.77 7.12
C ALA A 96 9.57 -3.13 7.78
N VAL A 97 9.74 -4.19 6.98
CA VAL A 97 9.98 -5.56 7.46
C VAL A 97 11.22 -5.62 8.37
N GLY A 98 12.35 -5.08 7.92
CA GLY A 98 13.61 -5.11 8.67
C GLY A 98 13.54 -4.35 10.00
N GLU A 99 12.95 -3.16 10.01
CA GLU A 99 12.75 -2.40 11.24
C GLU A 99 11.81 -3.13 12.21
N SER A 100 10.78 -3.81 11.71
CA SER A 100 9.85 -4.55 12.58
C SER A 100 10.54 -5.66 13.37
N VAL A 101 11.58 -6.29 12.82
CA VAL A 101 12.39 -7.29 13.53
C VAL A 101 13.22 -6.63 14.62
N ALA A 102 13.75 -5.43 14.37
CA ALA A 102 14.53 -4.68 15.35
C ALA A 102 13.68 -4.00 16.44
N LYS A 103 12.45 -3.58 16.10
CA LYS A 103 11.52 -2.85 16.98
C LYS A 103 10.12 -3.50 16.96
N PRO A 104 9.98 -4.77 17.38
CA PRO A 104 8.72 -5.51 17.28
C PRO A 104 7.57 -4.83 18.02
N MET A 105 7.83 -4.34 19.24
CA MET A 105 6.78 -3.76 20.09
C MET A 105 6.16 -2.51 19.48
N SER A 106 6.95 -1.64 18.84
CA SER A 106 6.43 -0.45 18.17
C SER A 106 5.48 -0.80 17.01
N TYR A 107 5.71 -1.92 16.32
CA TYR A 107 4.84 -2.37 15.24
C TYR A 107 3.53 -2.95 15.79
N TYR A 108 3.61 -3.78 16.82
CA TYR A 108 2.41 -4.31 17.48
C TYR A 108 1.57 -3.20 18.07
N GLU A 109 2.18 -2.29 18.83
CA GLU A 109 1.50 -1.16 19.44
C GLU A 109 0.84 -0.27 18.39
N ASN A 110 1.61 0.22 17.40
CA ASN A 110 1.06 1.11 16.39
C ASN A 110 -0.03 0.42 15.56
N ASN A 111 0.28 -0.70 14.92
CA ASN A 111 -0.61 -1.29 13.92
C ASN A 111 -1.89 -1.87 14.54
N LEU A 112 -1.80 -2.48 15.73
CA LEU A 112 -2.96 -3.06 16.39
C LEU A 112 -3.81 -1.98 17.07
N THR A 113 -3.19 -1.04 17.80
CA THR A 113 -3.93 0.02 18.50
C THR A 113 -4.62 0.96 17.50
N SER A 114 -3.94 1.35 16.42
CA SER A 114 -4.56 2.19 15.38
C SER A 114 -5.79 1.51 14.76
N THR A 115 -5.70 0.21 14.50
CA THR A 115 -6.82 -0.57 13.94
C THR A 115 -7.96 -0.69 14.95
N PHE A 116 -7.64 -0.99 16.21
CA PHE A 116 -8.63 -1.13 17.28
C PHE A 116 -9.41 0.17 17.52
N ASN A 117 -8.70 1.29 17.63
CA ASN A 117 -9.30 2.62 17.77
C ASN A 117 -10.17 2.99 16.57
N LEU A 118 -9.68 2.68 15.35
CA LEU A 118 -10.43 2.92 14.13
C LEU A 118 -11.75 2.13 14.10
N LEU A 119 -11.72 0.83 14.40
CA LEU A 119 -12.92 -0.01 14.43
C LEU A 119 -13.91 0.45 15.51
N GLN A 120 -13.44 0.94 16.66
CA GLN A 120 -14.30 1.55 17.69
C GLN A 120 -14.99 2.82 17.19
N CYS A 121 -14.26 3.73 16.55
CA CYS A 121 -14.84 4.96 16.00
C CYS A 121 -15.82 4.64 14.87
N MET A 122 -15.43 3.77 13.94
CA MET A 122 -16.32 3.26 12.89
C MET A 122 -17.61 2.71 13.49
N LYS A 123 -17.51 1.87 14.54
CA LYS A 123 -18.67 1.36 15.31
C LYS A 123 -19.55 2.50 15.82
N LYS A 124 -18.97 3.45 16.55
CA LYS A 124 -19.67 4.57 17.19
C LYS A 124 -20.43 5.45 16.19
N TYR A 125 -19.87 5.73 15.01
CA TYR A 125 -20.46 6.63 14.01
C TYR A 125 -21.15 5.90 12.85
N ASP A 126 -21.50 4.62 13.06
CA ASP A 126 -22.21 3.77 12.10
C ASP A 126 -21.58 3.64 10.70
N CYS A 127 -20.27 3.85 10.60
CA CYS A 127 -19.51 3.50 9.40
C CYS A 127 -19.16 2.01 9.46
N ARG A 128 -19.69 1.20 8.54
CA ARG A 128 -19.55 -0.28 8.58
C ARG A 128 -18.82 -0.86 7.38
N GLN A 129 -18.35 -0.02 6.47
CA GLN A 129 -17.59 -0.45 5.29
C GLN A 129 -16.10 -0.14 5.47
N LEU A 130 -15.26 -1.18 5.39
CA LEU A 130 -13.80 -1.07 5.55
C LEU A 130 -13.09 -1.76 4.39
N VAL A 131 -12.12 -1.06 3.80
CA VAL A 131 -11.09 -1.66 2.93
C VAL A 131 -9.77 -1.63 3.70
N PHE A 132 -9.26 -2.80 4.08
CA PHE A 132 -8.04 -2.96 4.85
C PHE A 132 -6.84 -3.28 3.96
N SER A 133 -5.75 -2.55 4.20
CA SER A 133 -4.44 -2.78 3.59
C SER A 133 -3.69 -3.93 4.26
N SER A 134 -3.90 -5.15 3.76
CA SER A 134 -3.09 -6.31 4.12
C SER A 134 -1.85 -6.44 3.21
N SER A 135 -1.17 -7.57 3.27
CA SER A 135 0.15 -7.78 2.67
C SER A 135 0.38 -9.25 2.34
N ALA A 136 1.04 -9.54 1.22
CA ALA A 136 1.45 -10.89 0.85
C ALA A 136 2.32 -11.58 1.93
N THR A 137 2.89 -10.82 2.86
CA THR A 137 3.62 -11.38 4.01
C THR A 137 2.78 -12.29 4.91
N VAL A 138 1.44 -12.21 4.86
CA VAL A 138 0.56 -13.08 5.66
C VAL A 138 0.60 -14.53 5.18
N TYR A 139 0.99 -14.78 3.93
CA TYR A 139 1.13 -16.11 3.35
C TYR A 139 2.33 -16.88 3.90
N GLY A 140 3.35 -16.18 4.42
CA GLY A 140 4.54 -16.79 5.01
C GLY A 140 5.16 -17.86 4.10
N SER A 141 4.99 -19.13 4.49
CA SER A 141 5.57 -20.29 3.79
C SER A 141 4.62 -21.01 2.82
N ALA A 142 3.49 -20.42 2.45
CA ALA A 142 2.55 -21.02 1.50
C ALA A 142 3.22 -21.32 0.13
N PRO A 143 2.69 -22.27 -0.65
CA PRO A 143 3.16 -22.51 -2.02
C PRO A 143 2.75 -21.36 -2.95
N ILE A 144 3.61 -21.08 -3.94
CA ILE A 144 3.39 -20.05 -4.97
C ILE A 144 2.82 -20.67 -6.26
N PRO A 145 2.02 -19.96 -7.07
CA PRO A 145 1.48 -18.62 -6.83
C PRO A 145 0.49 -18.58 -5.65
N TYR A 146 0.46 -17.47 -4.91
CA TYR A 146 -0.49 -17.32 -3.81
C TYR A 146 -1.90 -17.05 -4.32
N THR A 147 -2.85 -17.86 -3.88
CA THR A 147 -4.29 -17.63 -4.03
C THR A 147 -4.88 -17.12 -2.71
N GLU A 148 -6.09 -16.58 -2.72
CA GLU A 148 -6.76 -16.15 -1.49
C GLU A 148 -7.10 -17.31 -0.55
N ASP A 149 -7.22 -18.52 -1.08
CA ASP A 149 -7.44 -19.78 -0.34
C ASP A 149 -6.15 -20.41 0.21
N SER A 150 -4.98 -19.86 -0.14
CA SER A 150 -3.70 -20.34 0.39
C SER A 150 -3.63 -20.13 1.91
N GLU A 151 -3.01 -21.09 2.62
CA GLU A 151 -2.82 -21.01 4.08
C GLU A 151 -2.09 -19.71 4.47
N VAL A 152 -2.57 -19.03 5.51
CA VAL A 152 -1.97 -17.81 6.07
C VAL A 152 -1.59 -18.02 7.53
N GLY A 153 -0.76 -17.13 8.08
CA GLY A 153 -0.33 -17.19 9.48
C GLY A 153 0.87 -18.11 9.72
N ARG A 154 1.04 -19.17 8.90
CA ARG A 154 2.15 -20.10 9.00
C ARG A 154 3.42 -19.56 8.34
N GLY A 155 4.54 -19.64 9.04
CA GLY A 155 5.86 -19.29 8.49
C GLY A 155 6.08 -17.79 8.27
N ILE A 156 5.28 -16.92 8.91
CA ILE A 156 5.50 -15.47 8.87
C ILE A 156 6.83 -15.12 9.56
N THR A 157 7.74 -14.49 8.82
CA THR A 157 9.13 -14.24 9.23
C THR A 157 9.37 -12.88 9.88
N SER A 158 8.35 -12.02 10.01
CA SER A 158 8.51 -10.68 10.57
C SER A 158 7.34 -10.23 11.46
N PRO A 159 7.60 -9.41 12.50
CA PRO A 159 6.56 -8.79 13.31
C PRO A 159 5.57 -7.96 12.47
N TYR A 160 6.04 -7.23 11.45
CA TYR A 160 5.15 -6.55 10.50
C TYR A 160 4.12 -7.52 9.88
N GLY A 161 4.58 -8.63 9.31
CA GLY A 161 3.67 -9.63 8.72
C GLY A 161 2.69 -10.21 9.75
N ARG A 162 3.15 -10.40 11.00
CA ARG A 162 2.29 -10.88 12.09
C ARG A 162 1.20 -9.87 12.44
N THR A 163 1.51 -8.57 12.49
CA THR A 163 0.47 -7.55 12.73
C THR A 163 -0.61 -7.57 11.65
N LYS A 164 -0.24 -7.71 10.37
CA LYS A 164 -1.22 -7.81 9.27
C LYS A 164 -2.09 -9.04 9.39
N TYR A 165 -1.51 -10.20 9.72
CA TYR A 165 -2.26 -11.42 9.96
C TYR A 165 -3.22 -11.28 11.15
N MET A 166 -2.74 -10.75 12.29
CA MET A 166 -3.60 -10.52 13.47
C MET A 166 -4.76 -9.58 13.16
N ILE A 167 -4.55 -8.53 12.37
CA ILE A 167 -5.63 -7.63 11.96
C ILE A 167 -6.63 -8.36 11.04
N GLU A 168 -6.18 -9.20 10.11
CA GLU A 168 -7.11 -10.03 9.32
C GLU A 168 -7.99 -10.91 10.21
N GLU A 169 -7.42 -11.55 11.23
CA GLU A 169 -8.19 -12.37 12.18
C GLU A 169 -9.18 -11.52 12.99
N MET A 170 -8.76 -10.34 13.48
CA MET A 170 -9.67 -9.39 14.15
C MET A 170 -10.86 -9.00 13.27
N LEU A 171 -10.64 -8.80 11.97
CA LEU A 171 -11.70 -8.47 11.02
C LEU A 171 -12.62 -9.67 10.75
N ARG A 172 -12.08 -10.89 10.68
CA ARG A 172 -12.88 -12.12 10.55
C ARG A 172 -13.74 -12.36 11.79
N ASP A 173 -13.17 -12.17 12.98
CA ASP A 173 -13.92 -12.28 14.25
C ASP A 173 -15.03 -11.23 14.34
N LEU A 174 -14.74 -9.98 13.94
CA LEU A 174 -15.72 -8.90 13.89
C LEU A 174 -16.87 -9.22 12.92
N HIS A 175 -16.56 -9.70 11.72
CA HIS A 175 -17.56 -10.09 10.74
C HIS A 175 -18.42 -11.27 11.23
N LYS A 176 -17.80 -12.29 11.81
CA LYS A 176 -18.49 -13.44 12.39
C LYS A 176 -19.43 -13.04 13.53
N ALA A 177 -19.00 -12.12 14.40
CA ALA A 177 -19.82 -11.60 15.49
C ALA A 177 -21.04 -10.78 15.00
N ASP A 178 -20.98 -10.26 13.77
CA ASP A 178 -22.02 -9.43 13.15
C ASP A 178 -22.92 -10.21 12.18
N GLU A 179 -22.77 -11.53 12.05
CA GLU A 179 -23.52 -12.37 11.08
C GLU A 179 -25.06 -12.24 11.18
N HIS A 180 -25.59 -11.91 12.36
CA HIS A 180 -27.01 -11.68 12.55
C HIS A 180 -27.47 -10.31 12.04
N ASP A 181 -26.64 -9.28 12.23
CA ASP A 181 -26.97 -7.89 11.89
C ASP A 181 -26.58 -7.56 10.44
N ASN A 182 -25.60 -8.28 9.85
CA ASN A 182 -25.08 -8.12 8.48
C ASN A 182 -24.77 -6.67 8.11
N LYS A 183 -24.18 -5.92 9.06
CA LYS A 183 -23.84 -4.51 8.91
C LYS A 183 -22.43 -4.34 8.37
N TRP A 184 -21.44 -5.11 8.85
CA TRP A 184 -20.03 -4.96 8.47
C TRP A 184 -19.73 -5.51 7.08
N SER A 185 -19.36 -4.61 6.17
CA SER A 185 -18.79 -4.94 4.86
C SER A 185 -17.28 -4.73 4.89
N LEU A 186 -16.53 -5.84 4.93
CA LEU A 186 -15.08 -5.83 5.09
C LEU A 186 -14.41 -6.33 3.82
N THR A 187 -13.41 -5.61 3.33
CA THR A 187 -12.57 -6.05 2.21
C THR A 187 -11.11 -6.05 2.64
N ILE A 188 -10.48 -7.21 2.57
CA ILE A 188 -9.05 -7.40 2.86
C ILE A 188 -8.30 -7.43 1.53
N LEU A 189 -7.45 -6.45 1.29
CA LEU A 189 -6.62 -6.40 0.09
C LEU A 189 -5.17 -6.76 0.45
N ARG A 190 -4.69 -7.92 -0.02
CA ARG A 190 -3.32 -8.38 0.19
C ARG A 190 -2.43 -7.87 -0.94
N TYR A 191 -1.66 -6.82 -0.66
CA TYR A 191 -0.77 -6.25 -1.66
C TYR A 191 0.52 -7.04 -1.79
N PHE A 192 1.08 -7.04 -2.99
CA PHE A 192 2.43 -7.53 -3.24
C PHE A 192 3.44 -6.39 -3.13
N ASN A 193 4.23 -6.09 -4.15
CA ASN A 193 5.30 -5.10 -4.05
C ASN A 193 4.96 -3.84 -4.87
N PRO A 194 4.23 -2.86 -4.30
CA PRO A 194 3.95 -1.61 -4.99
C PRO A 194 5.22 -0.81 -5.24
N VAL A 195 5.34 -0.30 -6.46
CA VAL A 195 6.45 0.54 -6.95
C VAL A 195 5.91 1.66 -7.85
N ALA A 196 6.80 2.44 -8.46
CA ALA A 196 6.46 3.55 -9.35
C ALA A 196 5.93 4.80 -8.65
N ALA A 197 5.29 5.67 -9.42
CA ALA A 197 4.80 6.97 -8.99
C ALA A 197 3.60 7.37 -9.87
N HIS A 198 3.01 8.53 -9.63
CA HIS A 198 1.97 9.05 -10.52
C HIS A 198 2.63 9.55 -11.82
N PRO A 199 2.05 9.29 -13.02
CA PRO A 199 2.64 9.64 -14.31
C PRO A 199 3.02 11.12 -14.48
N SER A 200 2.37 12.02 -13.73
CA SER A 200 2.73 13.44 -13.68
C SER A 200 4.14 13.72 -13.13
N GLY A 201 4.77 12.78 -12.43
CA GLY A 201 5.99 13.02 -11.66
C GLY A 201 5.82 13.93 -10.44
N ARG A 202 4.58 14.23 -10.02
CA ARG A 202 4.27 15.17 -8.91
C ARG A 202 4.08 14.51 -7.55
N ILE A 203 3.70 13.24 -7.51
CA ILE A 203 3.67 12.43 -6.28
C ILE A 203 4.35 11.09 -6.55
N GLY A 204 5.03 10.56 -5.54
CA GLY A 204 5.71 9.27 -5.54
C GLY A 204 6.12 8.85 -4.13
N GLU A 205 6.95 7.82 -4.01
CA GLU A 205 7.47 7.34 -2.71
C GLU A 205 8.62 8.24 -2.23
N ASP A 206 8.50 8.83 -1.03
CA ASP A 206 9.54 9.61 -0.35
C ASP A 206 9.58 9.21 1.13
N PRO A 207 10.18 8.05 1.47
CA PRO A 207 10.23 7.58 2.84
C PRO A 207 11.22 8.42 3.65
N GLN A 208 10.96 8.56 4.95
CA GLN A 208 11.92 9.21 5.84
C GLN A 208 13.14 8.31 6.07
N GLY A 209 14.34 8.89 6.06
CA GLY A 209 15.59 8.16 6.31
C GLY A 209 16.10 7.32 5.13
N ILE A 210 16.81 6.23 5.44
CA ILE A 210 17.35 5.32 4.42
C ILE A 210 16.23 4.37 3.97
N PRO A 211 15.89 4.31 2.67
CA PRO A 211 14.83 3.42 2.21
C PRO A 211 15.16 1.95 2.46
N ASN A 212 14.19 1.21 3.00
CA ASN A 212 14.28 -0.24 3.19
C ASN A 212 13.87 -1.05 1.94
N ASN A 213 13.09 -0.43 1.05
CA ASN A 213 12.54 -1.03 -0.16
C ASN A 213 13.49 -0.85 -1.36
N LEU A 214 13.47 -1.83 -2.27
CA LEU A 214 14.36 -1.87 -3.43
C LEU A 214 14.18 -0.66 -4.36
N MET A 215 12.95 -0.34 -4.77
CA MET A 215 12.71 0.69 -5.79
C MET A 215 13.14 2.10 -5.34
N PRO A 216 12.78 2.60 -4.14
CA PRO A 216 13.28 3.90 -3.69
C PRO A 216 14.80 3.95 -3.58
N PHE A 217 15.43 2.89 -3.07
CA PHE A 217 16.89 2.83 -2.99
C PHE A 217 17.54 2.86 -4.38
N LEU A 218 17.02 2.06 -5.31
CA LEU A 218 17.45 2.02 -6.71
C LEU A 218 17.30 3.39 -7.38
N SER A 219 16.19 4.07 -7.17
CA SER A 219 15.95 5.42 -7.71
C SER A 219 16.91 6.48 -7.13
N GLN A 220 17.26 6.38 -5.84
CA GLN A 220 18.26 7.26 -5.21
C GLN A 220 19.67 7.05 -5.75
N VAL A 221 20.03 5.81 -6.13
CA VAL A 221 21.27 5.52 -6.86
C VAL A 221 21.21 6.16 -8.26
N ALA A 222 20.07 6.04 -8.96
CA ALA A 222 19.90 6.59 -10.31
C ALA A 222 20.04 8.12 -10.38
N VAL A 223 19.59 8.84 -9.35
CA VAL A 223 19.80 10.31 -9.24
C VAL A 223 21.13 10.68 -8.58
N GLY A 224 21.97 9.71 -8.22
CA GLY A 224 23.29 9.94 -7.64
C GLY A 224 23.29 10.37 -6.16
N SER A 225 22.16 10.23 -5.46
CA SER A 225 22.07 10.47 -4.01
C SER A 225 22.69 9.33 -3.18
N ARG A 226 22.93 8.17 -3.81
CA ARG A 226 23.66 7.04 -3.24
C ARG A 226 24.68 6.52 -4.26
N ASP A 227 25.80 6.00 -3.77
CA ASP A 227 26.88 5.55 -4.65
C ASP A 227 26.52 4.26 -5.41
N LYS A 228 25.96 3.25 -4.72
CA LYS A 228 25.64 1.94 -5.32
C LYS A 228 24.47 1.24 -4.63
N LEU A 229 23.83 0.31 -5.33
CA LEU A 229 22.87 -0.67 -4.78
C LEU A 229 23.60 -1.93 -4.31
N THR A 230 23.23 -2.48 -3.15
CA THR A 230 23.61 -3.85 -2.77
C THR A 230 22.47 -4.81 -3.11
N ILE A 231 22.73 -5.78 -3.99
CA ILE A 231 21.80 -6.87 -4.33
C ILE A 231 22.04 -8.02 -3.36
N PHE A 232 21.08 -8.32 -2.50
CA PHE A 232 21.21 -9.35 -1.47
C PHE A 232 20.96 -10.74 -2.04
N GLY A 233 22.01 -11.51 -2.27
CA GLY A 233 21.94 -12.83 -2.91
C GLY A 233 21.87 -12.72 -4.44
N GLY A 234 22.83 -13.37 -5.09
CA GLY A 234 22.99 -13.33 -6.54
C GLY A 234 24.18 -14.19 -6.99
N PRO A 235 24.43 -14.29 -8.31
CA PRO A 235 25.60 -14.97 -8.85
C PRO A 235 26.90 -14.42 -8.23
N GLY A 236 27.81 -15.32 -7.82
CA GLY A 236 29.07 -14.93 -7.17
C GLY A 236 29.02 -14.72 -5.66
N ALA A 237 27.83 -14.85 -5.04
CA ALA A 237 27.66 -14.95 -3.58
C ALA A 237 26.86 -16.22 -3.24
N GLU A 238 25.66 -16.06 -2.66
CA GLU A 238 24.73 -17.15 -2.38
C GLU A 238 23.48 -17.03 -3.29
N PRO A 239 23.53 -17.51 -4.55
CA PRO A 239 22.44 -17.31 -5.51
C PRO A 239 21.18 -18.07 -5.11
N PHE A 240 20.00 -17.47 -5.33
CA PHE A 240 18.72 -18.13 -5.15
C PHE A 240 18.40 -19.09 -6.31
N LYS A 241 17.52 -20.07 -6.08
CA LYS A 241 16.99 -20.97 -7.12
C LYS A 241 15.98 -20.22 -8.00
N THR A 242 16.48 -19.30 -8.81
CA THR A 242 15.75 -18.37 -9.69
C THR A 242 16.56 -18.21 -10.98
N PRO A 243 15.96 -17.81 -12.12
CA PRO A 243 16.65 -17.83 -13.42
C PRO A 243 17.99 -17.07 -13.47
N ASP A 244 18.11 -15.93 -12.78
CA ASP A 244 19.33 -15.12 -12.73
C ASP A 244 20.06 -15.15 -11.37
N GLY A 245 19.59 -15.98 -10.45
CA GLY A 245 20.15 -16.12 -9.10
C GLY A 245 19.72 -15.03 -8.10
N THR A 246 18.94 -14.02 -8.50
CA THR A 246 18.44 -12.97 -7.60
C THR A 246 16.97 -13.18 -7.23
N CYS A 247 16.54 -12.60 -6.11
CA CYS A 247 15.15 -12.73 -5.67
C CYS A 247 14.15 -12.26 -6.73
N GLN A 248 13.03 -13.00 -6.87
CA GLN A 248 11.89 -12.57 -7.68
C GLN A 248 10.74 -12.09 -6.80
N ARG A 249 10.06 -11.03 -7.22
CA ARG A 249 8.90 -10.44 -6.54
C ARG A 249 7.84 -10.10 -7.58
N ASP A 250 6.59 -10.01 -7.13
CA ASP A 250 5.50 -9.48 -7.95
C ASP A 250 5.41 -7.96 -7.74
N PHE A 251 6.02 -7.21 -8.65
CA PHE A 251 5.92 -5.75 -8.64
C PHE A 251 4.61 -5.31 -9.28
N ILE A 252 3.94 -4.38 -8.61
CA ILE A 252 2.68 -3.79 -9.06
C ILE A 252 2.84 -2.27 -9.12
N HIS A 253 2.32 -1.66 -10.17
CA HIS A 253 2.34 -0.20 -10.27
C HIS A 253 1.39 0.42 -9.23
N VAL A 254 1.85 1.42 -8.48
CA VAL A 254 1.06 2.02 -7.39
C VAL A 254 -0.29 2.60 -7.86
N VAL A 255 -0.36 3.14 -9.08
CA VAL A 255 -1.63 3.59 -9.68
C VAL A 255 -2.59 2.43 -9.98
N ASP A 256 -2.09 1.28 -10.47
CA ASP A 256 -2.94 0.10 -10.67
C ASP A 256 -3.48 -0.38 -9.32
N LEU A 257 -2.62 -0.41 -8.29
CA LEU A 257 -3.00 -0.74 -6.93
C LEU A 257 -4.06 0.24 -6.38
N ALA A 258 -3.89 1.55 -6.57
CA ALA A 258 -4.83 2.58 -6.17
C ALA A 258 -6.21 2.38 -6.83
N LYS A 259 -6.24 2.09 -8.14
CA LYS A 259 -7.48 1.74 -8.85
C LYS A 259 -8.14 0.46 -8.30
N GLY A 260 -7.35 -0.49 -7.80
CA GLY A 260 -7.86 -1.69 -7.13
C GLY A 260 -8.68 -1.38 -5.88
N HIS A 261 -8.37 -0.30 -5.16
CA HIS A 261 -9.16 0.17 -4.02
C HIS A 261 -10.50 0.72 -4.44
N VAL A 262 -10.51 1.53 -5.50
CA VAL A 262 -11.75 2.07 -6.07
C VAL A 262 -12.63 0.93 -6.59
N ALA A 263 -12.04 -0.08 -7.23
CA ALA A 263 -12.76 -1.27 -7.69
C ALA A 263 -13.34 -2.08 -6.53
N ALA A 264 -12.57 -2.31 -5.47
CA ALA A 264 -13.02 -2.98 -4.25
C ALA A 264 -14.16 -2.21 -3.56
N LEU A 265 -14.06 -0.89 -3.47
CA LEU A 265 -15.11 -0.04 -2.89
C LEU A 265 -16.41 -0.11 -3.70
N LYS A 266 -16.32 0.01 -5.03
CA LYS A 266 -17.47 -0.12 -5.94
C LYS A 266 -18.09 -1.52 -5.88
N HIS A 267 -17.27 -2.57 -5.80
CA HIS A 267 -17.76 -3.92 -5.64
C HIS A 267 -18.55 -4.07 -4.33
N ALA A 268 -18.00 -3.62 -3.20
CA ALA A 268 -18.67 -3.66 -1.91
C ALA A 268 -20.00 -2.88 -1.89
N ASP A 269 -20.10 -1.77 -2.63
CA ASP A 269 -21.36 -1.02 -2.80
C ASP A 269 -22.45 -1.84 -3.54
N THR A 270 -22.06 -2.82 -4.37
CA THR A 270 -22.98 -3.60 -5.21
C THR A 270 -23.19 -5.05 -4.75
N ALA A 271 -22.24 -5.63 -4.00
CA ALA A 271 -22.29 -7.01 -3.50
C ALA A 271 -23.28 -7.22 -2.35
N GLY A 272 -23.85 -6.12 -1.81
CA GLY A 272 -24.71 -6.12 -0.63
C GLY A 272 -23.91 -5.93 0.67
N SER A 273 -24.61 -5.52 1.73
CA SER A 273 -24.00 -5.32 3.06
C SER A 273 -23.63 -6.65 3.73
N GLY A 274 -22.74 -6.60 4.72
CA GLY A 274 -22.48 -7.76 5.60
C GLY A 274 -21.55 -8.81 5.01
N LYS A 275 -20.75 -8.46 3.99
CA LYS A 275 -19.83 -9.41 3.34
C LYS A 275 -18.38 -9.17 3.74
N LEU A 276 -17.62 -10.26 3.87
CA LEU A 276 -16.17 -10.24 3.98
C LEU A 276 -15.55 -10.77 2.69
N HIS A 277 -14.77 -9.92 2.02
CA HIS A 277 -14.01 -10.30 0.83
C HIS A 277 -12.51 -10.26 1.11
N THR A 278 -11.76 -11.12 0.44
CA THR A 278 -10.29 -11.10 0.43
C THR A 278 -9.84 -11.19 -1.02
N TYR A 279 -8.87 -10.34 -1.41
CA TYR A 279 -8.30 -10.28 -2.75
C TYR A 279 -6.79 -10.09 -2.72
N ASN A 280 -6.09 -10.77 -3.62
CA ASN A 280 -4.71 -10.49 -3.96
C ASN A 280 -4.65 -9.39 -5.01
N LEU A 281 -3.88 -8.33 -4.71
CA LEU A 281 -3.57 -7.28 -5.68
C LEU A 281 -2.10 -7.36 -6.06
N GLY A 282 -1.85 -8.09 -7.15
CA GLY A 282 -0.54 -8.27 -7.79
C GLY A 282 -0.70 -8.44 -9.30
N SER A 283 0.42 -8.42 -10.01
CA SER A 283 0.44 -8.62 -11.47
C SER A 283 0.39 -10.10 -11.87
N GLY A 284 0.75 -10.99 -10.95
CA GLY A 284 0.97 -12.42 -11.21
C GLY A 284 2.22 -12.72 -12.02
N LYS A 285 3.07 -11.72 -12.29
CA LYS A 285 4.31 -11.86 -13.04
C LYS A 285 5.51 -11.66 -12.10
N PRO A 286 6.33 -12.70 -11.87
CA PRO A 286 7.56 -12.53 -11.11
C PRO A 286 8.58 -11.72 -11.91
N VAL A 287 9.22 -10.78 -11.24
CA VAL A 287 10.30 -9.94 -11.76
C VAL A 287 11.47 -10.00 -10.80
N SER A 288 12.67 -10.26 -11.32
CA SER A 288 13.90 -10.35 -10.54
C SER A 288 14.46 -8.97 -10.15
N VAL A 289 15.40 -8.94 -9.22
CA VAL A 289 16.13 -7.70 -8.89
C VAL A 289 16.90 -7.18 -10.10
N MET A 290 17.54 -8.06 -10.87
CA MET A 290 18.31 -7.66 -12.06
C MET A 290 17.43 -7.14 -13.19
N GLU A 291 16.27 -7.76 -13.43
CA GLU A 291 15.28 -7.25 -14.39
C GLU A 291 14.87 -5.81 -14.03
N LEU A 292 14.65 -5.53 -12.74
CA LEU A 292 14.32 -4.18 -12.27
C LEU A 292 15.48 -3.18 -12.44
N VAL A 293 16.72 -3.61 -12.17
CA VAL A 293 17.93 -2.78 -12.39
C VAL A 293 18.05 -2.41 -13.87
N HIS A 294 17.90 -3.37 -14.77
CA HIS A 294 17.96 -3.12 -16.22
C HIS A 294 16.85 -2.18 -16.70
N ALA A 295 15.61 -2.37 -16.22
CA ALA A 295 14.50 -1.49 -16.54
C ALA A 295 14.75 -0.05 -16.03
N MET A 296 15.34 0.13 -14.85
CA MET A 296 15.71 1.46 -14.35
C MET A 296 16.88 2.10 -15.13
N GLN A 297 17.86 1.31 -15.55
CA GLN A 297 18.94 1.81 -16.44
C GLN A 297 18.36 2.33 -17.76
N LYS A 298 17.41 1.58 -18.35
CA LYS A 298 16.68 1.99 -19.55
C LYS A 298 15.89 3.28 -19.33
N ALA A 299 15.14 3.38 -18.22
CA ALA A 299 14.34 4.55 -17.88
C ALA A 299 15.18 5.81 -17.62
N SER A 300 16.29 5.67 -16.89
CA SER A 300 17.17 6.78 -16.52
C SER A 300 18.17 7.18 -17.61
N GLY A 301 18.40 6.30 -18.60
CA GLY A 301 19.44 6.47 -19.61
C GLY A 301 20.87 6.42 -19.03
N LYS A 302 21.04 5.86 -17.82
CA LYS A 302 22.30 5.87 -17.07
C LYS A 302 22.68 4.45 -16.62
N PRO A 303 23.98 4.12 -16.57
CA PRO A 303 24.41 2.92 -15.87
C PRO A 303 24.15 3.06 -14.37
N LEU A 304 23.76 1.96 -13.71
CA LEU A 304 23.58 1.92 -12.27
C LEU A 304 24.70 1.10 -11.64
N LYS A 305 25.35 1.67 -10.64
CA LYS A 305 26.34 0.97 -9.83
C LYS A 305 25.62 0.02 -8.87
N TYR A 306 26.02 -1.23 -8.87
CA TYR A 306 25.56 -2.21 -7.88
C TYR A 306 26.66 -3.19 -7.53
N GLU A 307 26.48 -3.90 -6.42
CA GLU A 307 27.30 -5.05 -6.02
C GLU A 307 26.41 -6.21 -5.56
N ILE A 308 26.93 -7.43 -5.65
CA ILE A 308 26.26 -8.61 -5.09
C ILE A 308 26.76 -8.82 -3.66
N GLY A 309 25.84 -8.77 -2.70
CA GLY A 309 26.10 -9.04 -1.28
C GLY A 309 25.55 -10.40 -0.82
N PRO A 310 25.78 -10.77 0.45
CA PRO A 310 25.18 -11.97 1.03
C PRO A 310 23.66 -11.86 1.06
N ARG A 311 22.97 -12.99 1.21
CA ARG A 311 21.52 -13.00 1.40
C ARG A 311 21.14 -12.22 2.66
N ARG A 312 20.06 -11.46 2.59
CA ARG A 312 19.48 -10.80 3.75
C ARG A 312 18.56 -11.77 4.49
N ALA A 313 18.71 -11.84 5.81
CA ALA A 313 17.88 -12.72 6.63
C ALA A 313 16.38 -12.43 6.42
N GLY A 314 15.60 -13.50 6.22
CA GLY A 314 14.15 -13.42 6.00
C GLY A 314 13.70 -13.18 4.56
N ASP A 315 14.59 -12.91 3.60
CA ASP A 315 14.20 -12.82 2.20
C ASP A 315 13.84 -14.20 1.62
N LEU A 316 12.63 -14.30 1.08
CA LEU A 316 12.20 -15.47 0.32
C LEU A 316 12.81 -15.44 -1.09
N PRO A 317 13.12 -16.61 -1.69
CA PRO A 317 13.65 -16.66 -3.06
C PRO A 317 12.71 -16.02 -4.08
N ALA A 318 11.43 -16.40 -4.07
CA ALA A 318 10.43 -15.90 -5.01
C ALA A 318 9.02 -15.97 -4.42
N PHE A 319 8.18 -14.99 -4.73
CA PHE A 319 6.73 -15.07 -4.51
C PHE A 319 5.97 -14.12 -5.45
N TRP A 320 4.77 -14.51 -5.85
CA TRP A 320 3.86 -13.72 -6.68
C TRP A 320 2.39 -14.13 -6.50
N ALA A 321 1.48 -13.25 -6.95
CA ALA A 321 0.05 -13.46 -6.84
C ALA A 321 -0.48 -14.42 -7.90
N ASN A 322 -1.59 -15.11 -7.61
CA ASN A 322 -2.62 -15.33 -8.62
C ASN A 322 -3.66 -14.19 -8.48
N PRO A 323 -3.86 -13.34 -9.50
CA PRO A 323 -4.80 -12.22 -9.45
C PRO A 323 -6.19 -12.53 -10.07
N ASP A 324 -6.49 -13.79 -10.41
CA ASP A 324 -7.68 -14.16 -11.18
C ASP A 324 -8.98 -13.78 -10.47
N LYS A 325 -9.02 -13.90 -9.14
CA LYS A 325 -10.21 -13.55 -8.35
C LYS A 325 -10.52 -12.05 -8.45
N ALA A 326 -9.50 -11.19 -8.34
CA ALA A 326 -9.66 -9.75 -8.50
C ALA A 326 -10.10 -9.38 -9.92
N ALA A 327 -9.55 -10.05 -10.94
CA ALA A 327 -9.97 -9.87 -12.34
C ALA A 327 -11.44 -10.25 -12.55
N LYS A 328 -11.89 -11.36 -11.96
CA LYS A 328 -13.25 -11.87 -12.11
C LYS A 328 -14.29 -11.05 -11.34
N GLU A 329 -14.03 -10.74 -10.08
CA GLU A 329 -15.03 -10.16 -9.17
C GLU A 329 -14.98 -8.63 -9.13
N LEU A 330 -13.79 -8.03 -9.24
CA LEU A 330 -13.61 -6.58 -9.19
C LEU A 330 -13.52 -5.95 -10.58
N ASN A 331 -13.44 -6.77 -11.64
CA ASN A 331 -13.10 -6.32 -12.99
C ASN A 331 -11.81 -5.47 -13.01
N TRP A 332 -10.81 -5.91 -12.22
CA TRP A 332 -9.56 -5.19 -12.03
C TRP A 332 -8.37 -6.07 -12.39
N LYS A 333 -7.39 -5.51 -13.10
CA LYS A 333 -6.11 -6.14 -13.42
C LYS A 333 -5.03 -5.07 -13.51
N THR A 334 -3.77 -5.46 -13.33
CA THR A 334 -2.64 -4.57 -13.64
C THR A 334 -2.53 -4.34 -15.13
N GLU A 335 -2.21 -3.11 -15.52
CA GLU A 335 -2.07 -2.70 -16.92
C GLU A 335 -0.63 -2.35 -17.27
N ARG A 336 0.15 -1.92 -16.28
CA ARG A 336 1.49 -1.37 -16.48
C ARG A 336 2.59 -2.42 -16.37
N THR A 337 3.60 -2.24 -17.22
CA THR A 337 4.80 -3.08 -17.32
C THR A 337 5.90 -2.63 -16.35
N VAL A 338 6.92 -3.48 -16.15
CA VAL A 338 8.10 -3.11 -15.35
C VAL A 338 8.84 -1.89 -15.90
N ASP A 339 8.86 -1.73 -17.23
CA ASP A 339 9.46 -0.58 -17.90
C ASP A 339 8.72 0.71 -17.54
N GLU A 340 7.38 0.70 -17.59
CA GLU A 340 6.54 1.84 -17.18
C GLU A 340 6.69 2.14 -15.68
N MET A 341 6.76 1.12 -14.84
CA MET A 341 7.02 1.30 -13.39
C MET A 341 8.35 2.03 -13.14
N CYS A 342 9.41 1.64 -13.85
CA CYS A 342 10.72 2.30 -13.74
C CYS A 342 10.70 3.70 -14.35
N ALA A 343 10.00 3.91 -15.47
CA ALA A 343 9.85 5.23 -16.10
C ALA A 343 9.15 6.23 -15.17
N ASP A 344 8.01 5.85 -14.58
CA ASP A 344 7.26 6.71 -13.67
C ASP A 344 8.04 6.95 -12.35
N THR A 345 8.74 5.93 -11.84
CA THR A 345 9.67 6.10 -10.69
C THR A 345 10.74 7.15 -11.03
N TRP A 346 11.37 7.03 -12.20
CA TRP A 346 12.42 7.95 -12.63
C TRP A 346 11.88 9.37 -12.84
N ALA A 347 10.71 9.52 -13.46
CA ALA A 347 10.07 10.82 -13.65
C ALA A 347 9.84 11.52 -12.30
N TRP A 348 9.30 10.81 -11.31
CA TRP A 348 9.18 11.32 -9.94
C TRP A 348 10.54 11.70 -9.33
N GLN A 349 11.47 10.76 -9.26
CA GLN A 349 12.70 10.94 -8.50
C GLN A 349 13.65 11.98 -9.14
N SER A 350 13.68 12.07 -10.46
CA SER A 350 14.50 13.05 -11.20
C SER A 350 13.97 14.48 -11.08
N GLN A 351 12.65 14.66 -11.05
CA GLN A 351 12.01 15.96 -10.83
C GLN A 351 12.01 16.37 -9.35
N ASN A 352 12.12 15.39 -8.44
CA ASN A 352 12.05 15.58 -7.00
C ASN A 352 13.23 14.88 -6.31
N PRO A 353 14.49 15.29 -6.56
CA PRO A 353 15.67 14.59 -6.06
C PRO A 353 15.76 14.55 -4.53
N LYS A 354 15.10 15.49 -3.85
CA LYS A 354 14.99 15.55 -2.38
C LYS A 354 13.63 15.11 -1.84
N GLY A 355 12.79 14.53 -2.70
CA GLY A 355 11.41 14.19 -2.40
C GLY A 355 10.54 15.42 -2.22
N TYR A 356 9.68 15.41 -1.19
CA TYR A 356 8.76 16.52 -0.89
C TYR A 356 9.40 17.66 -0.08
N ARG A 357 10.70 17.59 0.23
CA ARG A 357 11.44 18.59 1.03
C ARG A 357 12.08 19.71 0.18
N ALA A 358 11.77 19.76 -1.12
CA ALA A 358 12.37 20.68 -2.08
C ALA A 358 11.63 22.01 -2.17
#